data_AF-A0A4R0IAF7-F1
#
_entry.id   AF-A0A4R0IAF7-F1
#
_cell.length_a   1.000
_cell.length_b   1.000
_cell.length_c   1.000
_cell.angle_alpha   90.00
_cell.angle_beta   90.00
_cell.angle_gamma   90.00
#
_symmetry.space_group_name_H-M   'P 1'
#
loop_
_entity.id
_entity.type
_entity.pdbx_description
1 polymer ?
#
loop_
_entity_poly.entity_id
_entity_poly.type
_entity_poly.pdbx_seq_one_letter_code
_entity_poly.pdbx_strand_id
1 'polypeptide(L)'
;MATAEVNPALWPGSDHGAEPAAHRTLFCYAHERLTRTLRDLAAVQEAAYAMAIEREYHLGPLFVEEDSSGRAMQALIDATALTHGGAAIAVPHRGHLIPLGAPREWQLLLEELTGHPLVFIGHIP
;
A
#
# COMPACT_ATOMS: atom_id res chain seq x y z
N MET A 1 2.54 -55.27 25.29
CA MET A 1 1.47 -54.40 25.83
C MET A 1 1.22 -53.33 24.80
N ALA A 2 0.04 -53.33 24.19
CA ALA A 2 -0.36 -52.40 23.14
C ALA A 2 -1.37 -51.42 23.75
N THR A 3 -1.04 -50.13 23.76
CA THR A 3 -1.96 -49.05 24.09
C THR A 3 -2.51 -48.50 22.78
N ALA A 4 -3.80 -48.76 22.54
CA ALA A 4 -4.60 -48.07 21.54
C ALA A 4 -5.32 -46.92 22.25
N GLU A 5 -5.09 -45.68 21.80
CA GLU A 5 -5.97 -44.55 22.06
C GLU A 5 -6.33 -43.85 20.75
N VAL A 6 -7.58 -44.12 20.36
CA VAL A 6 -8.60 -43.28 19.71
C VAL A 6 -8.16 -41.90 19.20
N ASN A 7 -8.20 -41.71 17.88
CA ASN A 7 -8.38 -40.41 17.24
C ASN A 7 -9.77 -40.39 16.58
N PRO A 8 -10.76 -39.64 17.09
CA PRO A 8 -12.06 -39.57 16.48
C PRO A 8 -12.17 -38.36 15.55
N ALA A 9 -12.94 -38.56 14.47
CA ALA A 9 -13.44 -37.56 13.54
C ALA A 9 -12.55 -37.23 12.31
N LEU A 10 -12.50 -38.20 11.40
CA LEU A 10 -12.60 -37.93 9.97
C LEU A 10 -13.81 -36.99 9.73
N TRP A 11 -13.56 -35.79 9.24
CA TRP A 11 -14.54 -34.99 8.49
C TRP A 11 -14.11 -35.00 7.03
N PRO A 12 -14.97 -35.46 6.10
CA PRO A 12 -14.71 -35.36 4.67
C PRO A 12 -15.23 -34.02 4.13
N GLY A 13 -14.44 -33.36 3.29
CA GLY A 13 -14.84 -32.16 2.54
C GLY A 13 -14.54 -30.87 3.29
N SER A 14 -13.92 -29.85 2.70
CA SER A 14 -13.63 -29.59 1.30
C SER A 14 -12.36 -28.76 1.22
N ASP A 15 -11.47 -29.16 0.33
CA ASP A 15 -10.49 -28.30 -0.31
C ASP A 15 -11.24 -27.14 -0.97
N HIS A 16 -11.50 -26.09 -0.21
CA HIS A 16 -11.54 -24.75 -0.76
C HIS A 16 -10.35 -24.07 -0.12
N GLY A 17 -9.20 -24.22 -0.77
CA GLY A 17 -8.17 -23.20 -0.70
C GLY A 17 -8.89 -21.89 -0.96
N ALA A 18 -9.16 -21.15 0.11
CA ALA A 18 -9.58 -19.78 0.01
C ALA A 18 -8.35 -19.10 -0.60
N GLU A 19 -8.30 -19.04 -1.93
CA GLU A 19 -7.59 -17.99 -2.64
C GLU A 19 -7.83 -16.75 -1.80
N PRO A 20 -6.78 -16.14 -1.20
CA PRO A 20 -6.98 -14.98 -0.37
C PRO A 20 -7.77 -14.01 -1.24
N ALA A 21 -8.99 -13.67 -0.81
CA ALA A 21 -9.85 -12.74 -1.53
C ALA A 21 -8.94 -11.60 -1.99
N ALA A 22 -8.88 -11.33 -3.28
CA ALA A 22 -7.83 -10.48 -3.83
C ALA A 22 -8.05 -9.06 -3.28
N HIS A 23 -7.43 -8.77 -2.14
CA HIS A 23 -7.67 -7.56 -1.38
C HIS A 23 -7.00 -6.43 -2.15
N ARG A 24 -7.78 -5.39 -2.46
CA ARG A 24 -7.25 -4.19 -3.09
C ARG A 24 -6.37 -3.47 -2.07
N THR A 25 -5.15 -3.10 -2.46
CA THR A 25 -4.20 -2.47 -1.54
C THR A 25 -4.05 -0.98 -1.85
N LEU A 26 -4.09 -0.13 -0.82
CA LEU A 26 -3.71 1.27 -0.92
C LEU A 26 -2.31 1.45 -0.34
N PHE A 27 -1.31 1.64 -1.21
CA PHE A 27 0.03 2.02 -0.78
C PHE A 27 0.10 3.52 -0.53
N CYS A 28 1.00 3.95 0.34
CA CYS A 28 1.22 5.38 0.57
C CYS A 28 2.66 5.76 0.26
N TYR A 29 2.88 6.88 -0.42
CA TYR A 29 4.19 7.44 -0.69
C TYR A 29 4.28 8.87 -0.16
N ALA A 30 5.36 9.16 0.55
CA ALA A 30 5.67 10.51 1.02
C ALA A 30 7.17 10.79 0.97
N HIS A 31 7.52 12.02 0.66
CA HIS A 31 8.89 12.51 0.87
C HIS A 31 9.08 13.15 2.25
N GLU A 32 10.12 12.72 2.98
CA GLU A 32 10.47 13.18 4.33
C GLU A 32 10.70 14.70 4.43
N ARG A 33 11.28 15.34 3.41
CA ARG A 33 11.51 16.81 3.41
C ARG A 33 10.23 17.64 3.60
N LEU A 34 9.08 17.05 3.27
CA LEU A 34 7.75 17.63 3.40
C LEU A 34 6.94 16.97 4.54
N THR A 35 7.47 15.92 5.17
CA THR A 35 6.92 15.21 6.34
C THR A 35 8.01 15.10 7.40
N ARG A 36 8.48 16.27 7.88
CA ARG A 36 9.74 16.39 8.63
C ARG A 36 9.68 15.85 10.04
N THR A 37 8.49 15.65 10.57
CA THR A 37 8.28 15.14 11.93
C THR A 37 7.56 13.80 11.90
N LEU A 38 7.80 12.99 12.94
CA LEU A 38 7.01 11.77 13.19
C LEU A 38 5.51 12.06 13.28
N ARG A 39 5.13 13.26 13.74
CA ARG A 39 3.73 13.70 13.77
C ARG A 39 3.18 13.89 12.36
N ASP A 40 3.96 14.43 11.44
CA ASP A 40 3.52 14.59 10.04
C ASP A 40 3.35 13.23 9.37
N LEU A 41 4.27 12.29 9.61
CA LEU A 41 4.15 10.91 9.11
C LEU A 41 2.94 10.19 9.70
N ALA A 42 2.67 10.36 11.01
CA ALA A 42 1.47 9.80 11.64
C ALA A 42 0.19 10.38 11.02
N ALA A 43 0.14 11.70 10.77
CA ALA A 43 -1.00 12.33 10.11
C ALA A 43 -1.20 11.81 8.67
N VAL A 44 -0.11 11.56 7.93
CA VAL A 44 -0.18 10.93 6.61
C VAL A 44 -0.73 9.50 6.70
N GLN A 45 -0.28 8.71 7.69
CA GLN A 45 -0.81 7.36 7.90
C GLN A 45 -2.30 7.37 8.28
N GLU A 46 -2.71 8.27 9.17
CA GLU A 46 -4.11 8.43 9.57
C GLU A 46 -5.00 8.81 8.37
N ALA A 47 -4.55 9.76 7.54
CA ALA A 47 -5.27 10.15 6.34
C ALA A 47 -5.33 9.02 5.30
N ALA A 48 -4.23 8.28 5.10
CA ALA A 48 -4.19 7.12 4.22
C ALA A 48 -5.14 6.02 4.73
N TYR A 49 -5.19 5.80 6.04
CA TYR A 49 -6.09 4.83 6.66
C TYR A 49 -7.57 5.20 6.47
N ALA A 50 -7.93 6.48 6.69
CA ALA A 50 -9.27 6.97 6.45
C ALA A 50 -9.69 6.78 4.98
N MET A 51 -8.79 7.07 4.03
CA MET A 51 -9.04 6.84 2.60
C MET A 51 -9.12 5.37 2.22
N ALA A 52 -8.33 4.51 2.85
CA ALA A 52 -8.40 3.07 2.65
C ALA A 52 -9.78 2.54 3.06
N ILE A 53 -10.30 2.96 4.22
CA ILE A 53 -11.65 2.60 4.67
C ILE A 53 -12.71 3.13 3.70
N GLU A 54 -12.68 4.43 3.36
CA GLU A 54 -13.70 5.06 2.51
C GLU A 54 -13.83 4.38 1.14
N ARG A 55 -12.72 3.89 0.60
CA ARG A 55 -12.65 3.30 -0.74
C ARG A 55 -12.49 1.78 -0.74
N GLU A 56 -12.69 1.13 0.40
CA GLU A 56 -12.65 -0.33 0.57
C GLU A 56 -11.30 -0.97 0.15
N TYR A 57 -10.19 -0.30 0.47
CA TYR A 57 -8.85 -0.84 0.34
C TYR A 57 -8.31 -1.31 1.69
N HIS A 58 -7.38 -2.26 1.65
CA HIS A 58 -6.47 -2.54 2.74
C HIS A 58 -5.30 -1.56 2.70
N LEU A 59 -4.97 -0.96 3.83
CA LEU A 59 -3.81 -0.08 3.92
C LEU A 59 -2.53 -0.92 3.82
N GLY A 60 -1.72 -0.64 2.81
CA GLY A 60 -0.40 -1.21 2.62
C GLY A 60 0.70 -0.41 3.34
N PRO A 61 1.97 -0.75 3.11
CA PRO A 61 3.11 -0.01 3.64
C PRO A 61 3.11 1.48 3.24
N LEU A 62 3.64 2.30 4.14
CA LEU A 62 4.06 3.67 3.85
C LEU A 62 5.51 3.64 3.38
N PHE A 63 5.75 4.13 2.17
CA PHE A 63 7.08 4.34 1.60
C PHE A 63 7.49 5.79 1.81
N VAL A 64 8.57 6.00 2.57
CA VAL A 64 9.11 7.32 2.85
C VAL A 64 10.42 7.51 2.10
N GLU A 65 10.47 8.52 1.23
CA GLU A 65 11.71 8.92 0.58
C GLU A 65 12.46 9.94 1.44
N GLU A 66 13.64 9.54 1.91
CA GLU A 66 14.52 10.35 2.77
C GLU A 66 15.34 11.35 1.93
N ASP A 67 15.68 10.98 0.69
CA ASP A 67 16.54 11.76 -0.20
C ASP A 67 16.00 11.84 -1.65
N SER A 68 16.84 12.22 -2.61
CA SER A 68 16.46 12.27 -4.04
C SER A 68 16.88 11.01 -4.81
N SER A 69 17.14 9.89 -4.14
CA SER A 69 17.64 8.65 -4.78
C SER A 69 16.57 7.85 -5.51
N GLY A 70 15.29 8.02 -5.13
CA GLY A 70 14.18 7.25 -5.71
C GLY A 70 14.09 5.82 -5.19
N ARG A 71 14.79 5.48 -4.09
CA ARG A 71 14.79 4.12 -3.54
C ARG A 71 13.42 3.73 -3.00
N ALA A 72 12.77 4.63 -2.27
CA ALA A 72 11.43 4.38 -1.77
C ALA A 72 10.40 4.29 -2.91
N MET A 73 10.59 5.10 -3.95
CA MET A 73 9.78 5.01 -5.18
C MET A 73 9.95 3.66 -5.88
N GLN A 74 11.18 3.16 -6.02
CA GLN A 74 11.41 1.83 -6.62
C GLN A 74 10.77 0.72 -5.78
N ALA A 75 10.92 0.77 -4.45
CA ALA A 75 10.29 -0.21 -3.56
C ALA A 75 8.76 -0.20 -3.64
N LEU A 76 8.15 0.98 -3.83
CA LEU A 76 6.73 1.13 -4.10
C LEU A 76 6.31 0.45 -5.41
N ILE A 77 7.07 0.68 -6.49
CA ILE A 77 6.81 0.07 -7.80
C ILE A 77 6.88 -1.46 -7.69
N ASP A 78 7.92 -1.98 -7.04
CA ASP A 78 8.11 -3.42 -6.84
C ASP A 78 6.96 -4.03 -6.03
N ALA A 79 6.53 -3.37 -4.94
CA ALA A 79 5.39 -3.81 -4.13
C ALA A 79 4.07 -3.78 -4.91
N THR A 80 3.88 -2.77 -5.75
CA THR A 80 2.69 -2.63 -6.60
C THR A 80 2.64 -3.75 -7.64
N ALA A 81 3.77 -4.07 -8.29
CA ALA A 81 3.87 -5.13 -9.30
C ALA A 81 3.58 -6.53 -8.74
N LEU A 82 3.86 -6.77 -7.46
CA LEU A 82 3.60 -8.04 -6.77
C LEU A 82 2.15 -8.17 -6.26
N THR A 83 1.33 -7.13 -6.38
CA THR A 83 -0.05 -7.14 -5.84
C THR A 83 -1.04 -7.71 -6.85
N HIS A 84 -1.67 -8.83 -6.51
CA HIS A 84 -2.62 -9.52 -7.39
C HIS A 84 -4.09 -9.05 -7.25
N GLY A 85 -4.43 -8.27 -6.21
CA GLY A 85 -5.79 -7.78 -5.93
C GLY A 85 -6.13 -6.39 -6.45
N GLY A 86 -5.23 -5.76 -7.22
CA GLY A 86 -5.34 -4.37 -7.61
C GLY A 86 -4.75 -3.43 -6.54
N ALA A 87 -4.15 -2.36 -7.01
CA ALA A 87 -3.43 -1.42 -6.16
C ALA A 87 -3.86 0.01 -6.48
N ALA A 88 -3.81 0.88 -5.46
CA ALA A 88 -3.88 2.31 -5.61
C ALA A 88 -2.76 2.95 -4.79
N ILE A 89 -2.39 4.17 -5.14
CA ILE A 89 -1.30 4.90 -4.47
C ILE A 89 -1.84 6.21 -3.93
N ALA A 90 -1.67 6.37 -2.62
CA ALA A 90 -1.91 7.60 -1.90
C ALA A 90 -0.64 8.43 -1.80
N VAL A 91 -0.76 9.74 -1.99
CA VAL A 91 0.31 10.73 -1.82
C VAL A 91 -0.29 11.94 -1.11
N PRO A 92 0.36 12.58 -0.11
CA PRO A 92 -0.26 13.71 0.57
C PRO A 92 -0.62 14.85 -0.40
N HIS A 93 0.33 15.23 -1.25
CA HIS A 93 0.07 16.12 -2.39
C HIS A 93 1.16 15.92 -3.44
N ARG A 94 0.92 16.42 -4.66
CA ARG A 94 1.86 16.28 -5.79
C ARG A 94 3.27 16.83 -5.52
N GLY A 95 3.41 17.73 -4.53
CA GLY A 95 4.70 18.27 -4.11
C GLY A 95 5.68 17.21 -3.60
N HIS A 96 5.18 16.07 -3.08
CA HIS A 96 6.03 14.96 -2.64
C HIS A 96 6.75 14.25 -3.79
N LEU A 97 6.33 14.44 -5.04
CA LEU A 97 7.03 13.90 -6.22
C LEU A 97 8.10 14.86 -6.76
N ILE A 98 8.08 16.15 -6.38
CA ILE A 98 9.01 17.17 -6.90
C ILE A 98 10.48 16.83 -6.63
N PRO A 99 10.88 16.38 -5.43
CA PRO A 99 12.29 16.18 -5.14
C PRO A 99 12.93 14.98 -5.87
N LEU A 100 12.12 14.11 -6.46
CA LEU A 100 12.58 13.05 -7.37
C LEU A 100 12.85 13.58 -8.80
N GLY A 101 12.56 14.86 -9.06
CA GLY A 101 12.49 15.42 -10.41
C GLY A 101 11.24 14.95 -11.15
N ALA A 102 10.88 15.62 -12.25
CA ALA A 102 9.84 15.14 -13.17
C ALA A 102 8.52 14.67 -12.50
N PRO A 103 7.86 15.52 -11.67
CA PRO A 103 6.68 15.11 -10.89
C PRO A 103 5.44 14.78 -11.74
N ARG A 104 5.40 15.14 -13.03
CA ARG A 104 4.31 14.72 -13.94
C ARG A 104 4.53 13.30 -14.39
N GLU A 105 5.76 13.01 -14.75
CA GLU A 105 6.22 11.73 -15.29
C GLU A 105 6.07 10.64 -14.22
N TRP A 106 6.45 10.93 -12.97
CA TRP A 106 6.19 10.00 -11.86
C TRP A 106 4.71 9.77 -11.61
N GLN A 107 3.88 10.83 -11.62
CA GLN A 107 2.45 10.67 -11.46
C GLN A 107 1.88 9.76 -12.56
N LEU A 108 2.18 10.05 -13.82
CA LEU A 108 1.69 9.28 -14.96
C LEU A 108 2.14 7.82 -14.89
N LEU A 109 3.40 7.56 -14.52
CA LEU A 109 3.92 6.20 -14.36
C LEU A 109 3.13 5.42 -13.29
N LEU A 110 2.89 6.02 -12.13
CA LEU A 110 2.15 5.38 -11.05
C LEU A 110 0.68 5.15 -11.40
N GLU A 111 0.06 6.09 -12.12
CA GLU A 111 -1.32 5.95 -12.60
C GLU A 111 -1.45 4.88 -13.68
N GLU A 112 -0.46 4.77 -14.57
CA GLU A 112 -0.39 3.69 -15.56
C GLU A 112 -0.17 2.32 -14.90
N LEU A 113 0.74 2.24 -13.92
CA LEU A 113 1.05 1.02 -13.19
C LEU A 113 -0.16 0.46 -12.43
N THR A 114 -0.96 1.36 -11.84
CA THR A 114 -2.12 0.99 -11.02
C THR A 114 -3.44 0.97 -11.80
N GLY A 115 -3.48 1.57 -12.99
CA GLY A 115 -4.71 1.80 -13.75
C GLY A 115 -5.68 2.79 -13.08
N HIS A 116 -5.22 3.56 -12.09
CA HIS A 116 -6.04 4.44 -11.27
C HIS A 116 -5.34 5.79 -11.02
N PRO A 117 -6.08 6.92 -10.97
CA PRO A 117 -5.51 8.20 -10.55
C PRO A 117 -4.90 8.13 -9.15
N LEU A 118 -3.84 8.93 -8.91
CA LEU A 118 -3.29 9.06 -7.56
C LEU A 118 -4.34 9.58 -6.57
N VAL A 119 -4.32 9.04 -5.36
CA VAL A 119 -5.18 9.49 -4.26
C VAL A 119 -4.43 10.57 -3.47
N PHE A 120 -4.91 11.81 -3.53
CA PHE A 120 -4.32 12.89 -2.74
C PHE A 120 -4.95 12.94 -1.34
N ILE A 121 -4.14 12.77 -0.30
CA ILE A 121 -4.61 12.56 1.09
C ILE A 121 -4.23 13.67 2.07
N GLY A 122 -3.45 14.65 1.61
CA GLY A 122 -3.10 15.83 2.39
C GLY A 122 -4.12 16.94 2.20
N HIS A 123 -4.48 17.61 3.28
CA HIS A 123 -5.10 18.92 3.19
C HIS A 123 -4.02 19.92 2.74
N ILE A 124 -4.26 20.58 1.62
CA ILE A 124 -3.54 21.83 1.32
C ILE A 124 -3.92 22.79 2.45
N PRO A 125 -2.97 23.32 3.23
CA PRO A 125 -3.27 24.36 4.21
C PRO A 125 -3.83 25.63 3.54
#